data_AF-A0A4R4Y2R8-F1
#
_entry.id   AF-A0A4R4Y2R8-F1
#
_cell.length_a   1.000
_cell.length_b   1.000
_cell.length_c   1.000
_cell.angle_alpha   90.00
_cell.angle_beta   90.00
_cell.angle_gamma   90.00
#
_symmetry.space_group_name_H-M   'P 1'
#
loop_
_entity.id
_entity.type
_entity.pdbx_description
1 polymer ?
#
loop_
_entity_poly.entity_id
_entity_poly.type
_entity_poly.pdbx_seq_one_letter_code
_entity_poly.pdbx_strand_id
1 'polypeptide(L)'
;MSSTARIDGALKMPSLGPDVTAVFSGGWSAAYDWVADRVVTEGAPTRIPLPAPFDRDLAGALPGQGGFAAFHYVFKDDRYLRLNASDSLPDGSPPADIASNWDLPPGWTWVDAVFAGGGVKSRFAYFFQVDEYNRFDWTTNARSPNYPKQFAPNWHATGPFTAGIDGEIPGQRSFSTKAYLFRIGRTVVDDEGHPIAPGLGRTVFAPIYARYDYNTETFEFTVTDPFEVVTQWRGLLPLLDAGPATDVALDWVARTLTALAGPLTPALATAFRNHFAMTETTIDVATVKARLEEIQTRLNAIPDRFQWTPGMRKAARTRQDTLTEVGDMFSTLHGPNGRAAVLIHEAVHFTFGADTDVPEWSGATIGDNTFGIATDPDTGASLGAYADLSTAAALTNPSSYAAFAQEVALGSDTRFGAGRPQE
;
A
#
# COMPACT_ATOMS: atom_id res chain seq x y z
N MET A 1 -2.19 1.02 14.76
CA MET A 1 -2.46 0.29 13.49
C MET A 1 -1.18 0.24 12.66
N SER A 2 -1.16 -0.34 11.46
CA SER A 2 0.11 -0.50 10.73
C SER A 2 -0.04 -0.54 9.23
N SER A 3 1.03 -0.14 8.52
CA SER A 3 1.17 -0.32 7.08
C SER A 3 0.95 -1.78 6.70
N THR A 4 0.40 -2.01 5.52
CA THR A 4 0.28 -3.36 4.95
C THR A 4 0.98 -3.43 3.59
N ALA A 5 1.75 -2.39 3.23
CA ALA A 5 2.49 -2.35 1.99
C ALA A 5 3.56 -3.45 2.02
N ARG A 6 3.46 -4.38 1.06
CA ARG A 6 4.49 -5.37 0.79
C ARG A 6 5.37 -4.79 -0.32
N ILE A 7 6.63 -4.57 -0.01
CA ILE A 7 7.58 -4.18 -1.06
C ILE A 7 7.85 -5.40 -1.93
N ASP A 8 7.44 -5.33 -3.18
CA ASP A 8 7.62 -6.39 -4.17
C ASP A 8 8.98 -6.28 -4.87
N GLY A 9 9.52 -5.06 -4.93
CA GLY A 9 10.82 -4.76 -5.52
C GLY A 9 10.93 -3.30 -5.92
N ALA A 10 12.06 -2.95 -6.55
CA ALA A 10 12.30 -1.59 -6.97
C ALA A 10 13.21 -1.54 -8.20
N LEU A 11 13.00 -0.55 -9.06
CA LEU A 11 13.77 -0.38 -10.28
C LEU A 11 14.04 1.09 -10.58
N LYS A 12 15.25 1.38 -11.05
CA LYS A 12 15.58 2.71 -11.55
C LYS A 12 14.87 2.93 -12.88
N MET A 13 14.05 3.98 -12.94
CA MET A 13 13.32 4.36 -14.15
C MET A 13 13.94 5.63 -14.74
N PRO A 14 14.44 5.62 -15.98
CA PRO A 14 15.07 6.78 -16.61
C PRO A 14 14.19 8.04 -16.61
N SER A 15 12.88 7.87 -16.75
CA SER A 15 11.89 8.95 -16.73
C SER A 15 11.80 9.69 -15.39
N LEU A 16 12.23 9.07 -14.29
CA LEU A 16 12.23 9.67 -12.95
C LEU A 16 13.54 10.40 -12.61
N GLY A 17 14.57 10.21 -13.42
CA GLY A 17 15.90 10.77 -13.20
C GLY A 17 16.91 9.77 -12.59
N PRO A 18 18.20 10.16 -12.53
CA PRO A 18 19.29 9.24 -12.23
C PRO A 18 19.33 8.75 -10.78
N ASP A 19 18.69 9.46 -9.86
CA ASP A 19 18.77 9.22 -8.41
C ASP A 19 17.41 8.88 -7.81
N VAL A 20 16.46 8.51 -8.66
CA VAL A 20 15.10 8.17 -8.26
C VAL A 20 14.84 6.72 -8.65
N THR A 21 14.25 5.97 -7.71
CA THR A 21 13.89 4.57 -7.90
C THR A 21 12.39 4.43 -7.77
N ALA A 22 11.74 3.75 -8.72
CA ALA A 22 10.35 3.33 -8.57
C ALA A 22 10.32 2.12 -7.64
N VAL A 23 9.55 2.20 -6.57
CA VAL A 23 9.31 1.11 -5.61
C VAL A 23 7.92 0.55 -5.87
N PHE A 24 7.80 -0.77 -5.97
CA PHE A 24 6.57 -1.48 -6.31
C PHE A 24 5.96 -2.16 -5.07
N SER A 25 4.64 -2.13 -4.97
CA SER A 25 3.86 -2.83 -3.94
C SER A 25 2.47 -3.13 -4.49
N GLY A 26 2.14 -4.41 -4.63
CA GLY A 26 0.90 -4.85 -5.27
C GLY A 26 0.81 -4.29 -6.69
N GLY A 27 -0.31 -3.66 -7.05
CA GLY A 27 -0.51 -3.00 -8.35
C GLY A 27 -0.04 -1.55 -8.44
N TRP A 28 0.76 -1.08 -7.48
CA TRP A 28 1.08 0.33 -7.31
C TRP A 28 2.58 0.58 -7.20
N SER A 29 2.97 1.81 -7.52
CA SER A 29 4.34 2.29 -7.39
C SER A 29 4.43 3.68 -6.81
N ALA A 30 5.52 3.95 -6.11
CA ALA A 30 5.90 5.28 -5.66
C ALA A 30 7.39 5.49 -5.92
N ALA A 31 7.76 6.71 -6.30
CA ALA A 31 9.13 7.06 -6.63
C ALA A 31 9.88 7.52 -5.37
N TYR A 32 11.08 7.02 -5.12
CA TYR A 32 11.92 7.39 -3.98
C TYR A 32 13.18 8.12 -4.46
N ASP A 33 13.37 9.34 -3.98
CA ASP A 33 14.51 10.21 -4.30
C ASP A 33 15.62 10.03 -3.26
N TRP A 34 16.76 9.50 -3.70
CA TRP A 34 17.93 9.22 -2.86
C TRP A 34 18.77 10.46 -2.54
N VAL A 35 18.52 11.59 -3.19
CA VAL A 35 19.14 12.89 -2.87
C VAL A 35 18.38 13.54 -1.73
N ALA A 36 17.05 13.56 -1.84
CA ALA A 36 16.17 14.14 -0.84
C ALA A 36 15.89 13.20 0.34
N ASP A 37 16.25 11.92 0.20
CA ASP A 37 16.04 10.84 1.17
C ASP A 37 14.56 10.70 1.57
N ARG A 38 13.68 10.78 0.57
CA ARG A 38 12.22 10.74 0.74
C ARG A 38 11.51 10.40 -0.57
N VAL A 39 10.23 10.08 -0.44
CA VAL A 39 9.35 9.86 -1.60
C VAL A 39 9.19 11.14 -2.45
N VAL A 40 9.10 10.97 -3.76
CA VAL A 40 8.62 11.98 -4.70
C VAL A 40 7.11 12.06 -4.55
N THR A 41 6.61 13.24 -4.20
CA THR A 41 5.23 13.40 -3.71
C THR A 41 4.22 13.65 -4.80
N GLU A 42 4.62 14.30 -5.89
CA GLU A 42 3.69 14.72 -6.95
C GLU A 42 3.26 13.52 -7.81
N GLY A 43 1.95 13.37 -7.99
CA GLY A 43 1.38 12.37 -8.90
C GLY A 43 1.55 10.93 -8.45
N ALA A 44 1.73 10.67 -7.14
CA ALA A 44 1.95 9.35 -6.58
C ALA A 44 0.86 9.03 -5.53
N PRO A 45 0.51 7.74 -5.30
CA PRO A 45 1.02 6.57 -6.00
C PRO A 45 0.47 6.44 -7.43
N THR A 46 1.21 5.76 -8.30
CA THR A 46 0.77 5.44 -9.68
C THR A 46 0.60 3.94 -9.88
N ARG A 47 -0.22 3.55 -10.86
CA ARG A 47 -0.23 2.15 -11.32
C ARG A 47 1.12 1.75 -11.89
N ILE A 48 1.49 0.50 -11.70
CA ILE A 48 2.65 -0.07 -12.38
C ILE A 48 2.35 -0.05 -13.90
N PRO A 49 3.13 0.69 -14.72
CA PRO A 49 2.80 0.92 -16.13
C PRO A 49 3.28 -0.22 -17.03
N LEU A 50 3.04 -1.46 -16.60
CA LEU A 50 3.43 -2.68 -17.30
C LEU A 50 2.18 -3.47 -17.74
N PRO A 51 2.27 -4.28 -18.80
CA PRO A 51 1.14 -5.12 -19.21
C PRO A 51 0.89 -6.24 -18.19
N ALA A 52 -0.37 -6.65 -18.04
CA ALA A 52 -0.72 -7.83 -17.28
C ALA A 52 0.05 -9.08 -17.79
N PRO A 53 0.50 -9.99 -16.90
CA PRO A 53 0.29 -9.98 -15.45
C PRO A 53 1.33 -9.18 -14.64
N PHE A 54 2.23 -8.44 -15.30
CA PHE A 54 3.32 -7.68 -14.65
C PHE A 54 2.88 -6.30 -14.13
N ASP A 55 1.58 -6.00 -14.18
CA ASP A 55 0.99 -4.77 -13.63
C ASP A 55 0.81 -4.82 -12.10
N ARG A 56 1.13 -5.95 -11.46
CA ARG A 56 0.95 -6.15 -10.02
C ARG A 56 1.75 -7.32 -9.42
N ASP A 57 1.86 -7.30 -8.10
CA ASP A 57 2.24 -8.42 -7.24
C ASP A 57 3.55 -9.09 -7.70
N LEU A 58 4.53 -8.26 -8.01
CA LEU A 58 5.79 -8.69 -8.61
C LEU A 58 6.60 -9.53 -7.61
N ALA A 59 7.42 -10.44 -8.12
CA ALA A 59 8.45 -11.11 -7.32
C ALA A 59 9.75 -10.29 -7.23
N GLY A 60 9.83 -9.17 -7.95
CA GLY A 60 11.00 -8.29 -7.94
C GLY A 60 11.37 -7.76 -9.31
N ALA A 61 12.43 -6.95 -9.32
CA ALA A 61 12.98 -6.36 -10.52
C ALA A 61 14.51 -6.35 -10.45
N LEU A 62 15.17 -6.53 -11.60
CA LEU A 62 16.61 -6.52 -11.74
C LEU A 62 17.05 -5.52 -12.81
N PRO A 63 18.00 -4.62 -12.51
CA PRO A 63 18.77 -3.97 -13.55
C PRO A 63 19.76 -4.96 -14.14
N GLY A 64 19.75 -5.13 -15.46
CA GLY A 64 20.76 -5.93 -16.15
C GLY A 64 22.16 -5.36 -15.96
N GLN A 65 23.17 -6.22 -16.00
CA GLN A 65 24.57 -5.84 -15.78
C GLN A 65 25.47 -6.36 -16.91
N GLY A 66 26.63 -5.74 -17.08
CA GLY A 66 27.60 -6.14 -18.10
C GLY A 66 26.98 -6.12 -19.52
N GLY A 67 27.06 -7.24 -20.23
CA GLY A 67 26.48 -7.40 -21.57
C GLY A 67 24.94 -7.28 -21.61
N PHE A 68 24.27 -7.27 -20.45
CA PHE A 68 22.82 -7.19 -20.31
C PHE A 68 22.33 -5.82 -19.84
N ALA A 69 23.22 -4.83 -19.68
CA ALA A 69 22.89 -3.51 -19.14
C ALA A 69 21.93 -2.69 -20.01
N ALA A 70 21.68 -3.12 -21.25
CA ALA A 70 20.64 -2.54 -22.11
C ALA A 70 19.21 -2.88 -21.66
N PHE A 71 19.05 -3.78 -20.68
CA PHE A 71 17.76 -4.27 -20.25
C PHE A 71 17.57 -4.23 -18.74
N HIS A 72 16.32 -4.08 -18.33
CA HIS A 72 15.83 -4.42 -17.01
C HIS A 72 14.90 -5.63 -17.09
N TYR A 73 14.68 -6.30 -15.97
CA TYR A 73 13.88 -7.51 -15.90
C TYR A 73 12.91 -7.40 -14.74
N VAL A 74 11.65 -7.73 -14.96
CA VAL A 74 10.60 -7.73 -13.94
C VAL A 74 10.01 -9.14 -13.86
N PHE A 75 9.84 -9.66 -12.65
CA PHE A 75 9.50 -11.06 -12.41
C PHE A 75 8.10 -11.19 -11.83
N LYS A 76 7.34 -12.17 -12.33
CA LYS A 76 6.01 -12.50 -11.82
C LYS A 76 5.76 -13.99 -12.04
N ASP A 77 5.38 -14.69 -10.97
CA ASP A 77 5.12 -16.13 -10.98
C ASP A 77 6.32 -16.91 -11.57
N ASP A 78 6.11 -17.63 -12.67
CA ASP A 78 7.12 -18.41 -13.39
C ASP A 78 7.73 -17.67 -14.60
N ARG A 79 7.39 -16.39 -14.79
CA ARG A 79 7.80 -15.59 -15.96
C ARG A 79 8.57 -14.33 -15.59
N TYR A 80 9.34 -13.83 -16.55
CA TYR A 80 9.88 -12.47 -16.50
C TYR A 80 9.55 -11.71 -17.78
N LEU A 81 9.40 -10.39 -17.63
CA LEU A 81 9.28 -9.41 -18.70
C LEU A 81 10.59 -8.64 -18.82
N ARG A 82 11.08 -8.49 -20.05
CA ARG A 82 12.27 -7.70 -20.35
C ARG A 82 11.86 -6.29 -20.78
N LEU A 83 12.50 -5.30 -20.17
CA LEU A 83 12.28 -3.88 -20.45
C LEU A 83 13.56 -3.28 -21.03
N ASN A 84 13.46 -2.31 -21.93
CA ASN A 84 14.62 -1.53 -22.36
C ASN A 84 15.08 -0.65 -21.21
N ALA A 85 16.36 -0.67 -20.85
CA ALA A 85 16.88 0.15 -19.75
C ALA A 85 16.83 1.67 -20.04
N SER A 86 16.66 2.08 -21.31
CA SER A 86 16.63 3.48 -21.73
C SER A 86 15.30 4.20 -21.47
N ASP A 87 14.18 3.48 -21.50
CA ASP A 87 12.82 4.03 -21.33
C ASP A 87 11.95 3.21 -20.38
N SER A 88 12.44 2.03 -19.95
CA SER A 88 11.72 1.05 -19.12
C SER A 88 10.41 0.54 -19.71
N LEU A 89 10.27 0.62 -21.04
CA LEU A 89 9.18 0.00 -21.78
C LEU A 89 9.54 -1.44 -22.13
N PRO A 90 8.54 -2.33 -22.31
CA PRO A 90 8.77 -3.68 -22.85
C PRO A 90 9.58 -3.64 -24.14
N ASP A 91 10.55 -4.54 -24.27
CA ASP A 91 11.44 -4.58 -25.44
C ASP A 91 10.79 -5.23 -26.70
N GLY A 92 9.51 -5.60 -26.60
CA GLY A 92 8.75 -6.27 -27.66
C GLY A 92 8.89 -7.79 -27.67
N SER A 93 9.76 -8.37 -26.83
CA SER A 93 9.81 -9.83 -26.63
C SER A 93 8.64 -10.30 -25.76
N PRO A 94 8.07 -11.49 -26.03
CA PRO A 94 7.07 -12.05 -25.12
C PRO A 94 7.72 -12.35 -23.76
N PRO A 95 6.95 -12.33 -22.66
CA PRO A 95 7.43 -12.81 -21.36
C PRO A 95 8.05 -14.20 -21.51
N ALA A 96 9.10 -14.52 -20.76
CA ALA A 96 9.85 -15.77 -20.88
C ALA A 96 9.95 -16.51 -19.54
N ASP A 97 10.17 -17.82 -19.58
CA ASP A 97 10.29 -18.66 -18.38
C ASP A 97 11.50 -18.27 -17.54
N ILE A 98 11.32 -18.12 -16.23
CA ILE A 98 12.43 -17.78 -15.33
C ILE A 98 13.42 -18.95 -15.23
N ALA A 99 12.92 -20.17 -15.10
CA ALA A 99 13.74 -21.32 -14.70
C ALA A 99 14.84 -21.63 -15.73
N SER A 100 14.48 -21.68 -17.02
CA SER A 100 15.42 -22.01 -18.09
C SER A 100 16.35 -20.86 -18.47
N ASN A 101 15.88 -19.60 -18.39
CA ASN A 101 16.65 -18.45 -18.85
C ASN A 101 17.62 -17.91 -17.78
N TRP A 102 17.35 -18.17 -16.51
CA TRP A 102 18.17 -17.76 -15.37
C TRP A 102 18.91 -18.91 -14.69
N ASP A 103 18.92 -20.08 -15.34
CA ASP A 103 19.59 -21.30 -14.86
C ASP A 103 19.21 -21.63 -13.41
N LEU A 104 17.92 -21.54 -13.09
CA LEU A 104 17.43 -21.85 -11.75
C LEU A 104 17.53 -23.36 -11.47
N PRO A 105 17.68 -23.76 -10.20
CA PRO A 105 17.74 -25.17 -9.83
C PRO A 105 16.49 -25.96 -10.30
N PRO A 106 16.62 -27.27 -10.60
CA PRO A 106 15.45 -28.09 -10.89
C PRO A 106 14.39 -27.99 -9.79
N GLY A 107 13.13 -27.74 -10.19
CA GLY A 107 12.01 -27.56 -9.27
C GLY A 107 11.73 -26.09 -8.88
N TRP A 108 12.66 -25.18 -9.14
CA TRP A 108 12.43 -23.74 -8.96
C TRP A 108 11.68 -23.18 -10.18
N THR A 109 10.36 -23.35 -10.19
CA THR A 109 9.50 -22.81 -11.24
C THR A 109 9.00 -21.40 -10.93
N TRP A 110 9.15 -20.93 -9.69
CA TRP A 110 8.71 -19.62 -9.21
C TRP A 110 9.69 -19.15 -8.13
N VAL A 111 9.66 -17.85 -7.79
CA VAL A 111 10.54 -17.26 -6.76
C VAL A 111 9.73 -16.34 -5.85
N ASP A 112 10.10 -16.28 -4.57
CA ASP A 112 9.50 -15.36 -3.59
C ASP A 112 9.95 -13.92 -3.84
N ALA A 113 11.24 -13.77 -4.16
CA ALA A 113 11.89 -12.47 -4.29
C ALA A 113 13.10 -12.54 -5.25
N VAL A 114 13.45 -11.40 -5.87
CA VAL A 114 14.63 -11.26 -6.76
C VAL A 114 15.37 -9.94 -6.49
N PHE A 115 16.70 -10.02 -6.28
CA PHE A 115 17.55 -8.89 -5.84
C PHE A 115 18.77 -8.65 -6.72
N ALA A 116 19.15 -7.38 -6.82
CA ALA A 116 20.36 -6.96 -7.50
C ALA A 116 21.52 -6.85 -6.51
N GLY A 117 22.65 -7.49 -6.80
CA GLY A 117 23.85 -7.27 -5.98
C GLY A 117 24.33 -5.81 -6.07
N GLY A 118 24.78 -5.26 -4.94
CA GLY A 118 25.46 -3.95 -4.86
C GLY A 118 26.95 -4.09 -4.56
N GLY A 119 27.70 -2.98 -4.58
CA GLY A 119 29.13 -2.95 -4.24
C GLY A 119 29.97 -4.05 -4.91
N VAL A 120 30.74 -4.81 -4.11
CA VAL A 120 31.55 -5.95 -4.59
C VAL A 120 30.74 -7.13 -5.15
N LYS A 121 29.41 -7.10 -5.01
CA LYS A 121 28.48 -8.11 -5.53
C LYS A 121 27.69 -7.64 -6.75
N SER A 122 27.99 -6.46 -7.30
CA SER A 122 27.31 -5.87 -8.46
C SER A 122 27.19 -6.76 -9.71
N ARG A 123 28.10 -7.73 -9.87
CA ARG A 123 28.03 -8.72 -10.97
C ARG A 123 27.03 -9.86 -10.77
N PHE A 124 26.31 -9.89 -9.65
CA PHE A 124 25.41 -10.98 -9.32
C PHE A 124 23.95 -10.52 -9.24
N ALA A 125 23.05 -11.42 -9.62
CA ALA A 125 21.63 -11.37 -9.27
C ALA A 125 21.30 -12.54 -8.33
N TYR A 126 20.32 -12.33 -7.46
CA TYR A 126 19.92 -13.31 -6.45
C TYR A 126 18.43 -13.61 -6.56
N PHE A 127 18.08 -14.89 -6.50
CA PHE A 127 16.71 -15.39 -6.55
C PHE A 127 16.44 -16.16 -5.26
N PHE A 128 15.29 -15.95 -4.64
CA PHE A 128 14.96 -16.54 -3.35
C PHE A 128 13.74 -17.44 -3.48
N GLN A 129 13.79 -18.59 -2.83
CA GLN A 129 12.65 -19.49 -2.70
C GLN A 129 12.71 -20.12 -1.30
N VAL A 130 11.70 -19.84 -0.49
CA VAL A 130 11.56 -20.25 0.92
C VAL A 130 12.78 -19.83 1.75
N ASP A 131 13.61 -20.78 2.17
CA ASP A 131 14.79 -20.59 3.01
C ASP A 131 16.09 -20.72 2.22
N GLU A 132 16.01 -20.80 0.89
CA GLU A 132 17.14 -20.93 -0.03
C GLU A 132 17.26 -19.74 -0.98
N TYR A 133 18.46 -19.57 -1.52
CA TYR A 133 18.73 -18.60 -2.58
C TYR A 133 19.64 -19.17 -3.65
N ASN A 134 19.38 -18.76 -4.90
CA ASN A 134 20.21 -18.99 -6.06
C ASN A 134 20.96 -17.71 -6.44
N ARG A 135 22.21 -17.85 -6.91
CA ARG A 135 23.03 -16.71 -7.35
C ARG A 135 23.39 -16.87 -8.83
N PHE A 136 22.94 -15.93 -9.64
CA PHE A 136 23.25 -15.82 -11.06
C PHE A 136 24.44 -14.88 -11.28
N ASP A 137 25.40 -15.27 -12.10
CA ASP A 137 26.55 -14.43 -12.48
C ASP A 137 26.34 -13.88 -13.90
N TRP A 138 26.19 -12.56 -13.99
CA TRP A 138 26.00 -11.86 -15.26
C TRP A 138 27.17 -12.02 -16.23
N THR A 139 28.38 -12.29 -15.72
CA THR A 139 29.60 -12.44 -16.51
C THR A 139 29.62 -13.77 -17.25
N THR A 140 29.26 -14.85 -16.55
CA THR A 140 29.22 -16.20 -17.13
C THR A 140 27.86 -16.51 -17.75
N ASN A 141 26.86 -15.65 -17.55
CA ASN A 141 25.47 -15.84 -17.95
C ASN A 141 24.94 -17.21 -17.49
N ALA A 142 25.21 -17.54 -16.22
CA ALA A 142 24.89 -18.84 -15.66
C ALA A 142 24.79 -18.76 -14.13
N ARG A 143 24.18 -19.78 -13.54
CA ARG A 143 24.20 -19.96 -12.09
C ARG A 143 25.63 -20.15 -11.59
N SER A 144 25.94 -19.50 -10.47
CA SER A 144 27.19 -19.73 -9.74
C SER A 144 27.30 -21.21 -9.28
N PRO A 145 28.48 -21.85 -9.33
CA PRO A 145 28.65 -23.21 -8.82
C PRO A 145 28.24 -23.35 -7.34
N ASN A 146 27.70 -24.53 -6.99
CA ASN A 146 27.26 -24.90 -5.62
C ASN A 146 26.07 -24.07 -5.08
N TYR A 147 25.15 -23.68 -5.96
CA TYR A 147 23.85 -23.09 -5.63
C TYR A 147 22.70 -24.04 -6.04
N PRO A 148 21.56 -24.05 -5.31
CA PRO A 148 21.15 -23.09 -4.29
C PRO A 148 21.86 -23.30 -2.95
N LYS A 149 21.78 -22.28 -2.09
CA LYS A 149 22.30 -22.32 -0.71
C LYS A 149 21.24 -21.85 0.26
N GLN A 150 21.35 -22.27 1.51
CA GLN A 150 20.53 -21.77 2.61
C GLN A 150 20.74 -20.27 2.82
N PHE A 151 19.65 -19.50 2.85
CA PHE A 151 19.66 -18.05 2.95
C PHE A 151 20.26 -17.58 4.29
N ALA A 152 19.63 -17.95 5.40
CA ALA A 152 19.96 -17.40 6.71
C ALA A 152 21.44 -17.52 7.11
N PRO A 153 22.09 -18.71 7.03
CA PRO A 153 23.50 -18.83 7.41
C PRO A 153 24.47 -18.14 6.44
N ASN A 154 24.12 -17.99 5.15
CA ASN A 154 25.02 -17.41 4.15
C ASN A 154 24.88 -15.88 4.01
N TRP A 155 23.75 -15.31 4.45
CA TRP A 155 23.52 -13.86 4.48
C TRP A 155 23.62 -13.28 5.88
N HIS A 156 23.94 -14.11 6.88
CA HIS A 156 23.93 -13.76 8.30
C HIS A 156 22.59 -13.14 8.72
N ALA A 157 21.49 -13.65 8.18
CA ALA A 157 20.16 -13.15 8.49
C ALA A 157 19.81 -13.49 9.94
N THR A 158 19.14 -12.57 10.62
CA THR A 158 18.77 -12.71 12.03
C THR A 158 17.29 -12.42 12.24
N GLY A 159 16.76 -12.91 13.36
CA GLY A 159 15.39 -12.65 13.77
C GLY A 159 14.37 -13.07 12.71
N PRO A 160 13.37 -12.23 12.41
CA PRO A 160 12.33 -12.56 11.43
C PRO A 160 12.88 -12.91 10.06
N PHE A 161 13.97 -12.28 9.60
CA PHE A 161 14.52 -12.50 8.26
C PHE A 161 15.08 -13.91 8.04
N THR A 162 15.27 -14.72 9.08
CA THR A 162 15.65 -16.14 8.91
C THR A 162 14.62 -16.96 8.12
N ALA A 163 13.37 -16.50 8.06
CA ALA A 163 12.28 -17.14 7.33
C ALA A 163 12.05 -16.54 5.93
N GLY A 164 13.03 -15.87 5.33
CA GLY A 164 12.95 -15.32 3.97
C GLY A 164 12.73 -13.79 3.89
N ILE A 165 12.56 -13.32 2.66
CA ILE A 165 12.45 -11.91 2.25
C ILE A 165 11.35 -11.79 1.19
N ASP A 166 10.61 -10.68 1.18
CA ASP A 166 9.55 -10.41 0.21
C ASP A 166 10.00 -9.48 -0.92
N GLY A 167 10.93 -8.56 -0.65
CA GLY A 167 11.43 -7.63 -1.67
C GLY A 167 12.66 -6.82 -1.23
N GLU A 168 13.25 -6.11 -2.18
CA GLU A 168 14.42 -5.24 -1.99
C GLU A 168 14.16 -3.85 -2.55
N ILE A 169 14.68 -2.85 -1.86
CA ILE A 169 15.00 -1.54 -2.43
C ILE A 169 16.54 -1.41 -2.49
N PRO A 170 17.16 -1.39 -3.69
CA PRO A 170 18.62 -1.28 -3.81
C PRO A 170 19.05 0.16 -3.55
N GLY A 171 20.00 0.35 -2.63
CA GLY A 171 20.53 1.66 -2.29
C GLY A 171 21.25 2.33 -3.47
N GLN A 172 21.19 3.65 -3.54
CA GLN A 172 21.88 4.46 -4.56
C GLN A 172 22.87 5.42 -3.92
N ARG A 173 23.76 6.00 -4.75
CA ARG A 173 24.77 6.99 -4.33
C ARG A 173 25.63 6.49 -3.16
N SER A 174 25.64 7.20 -2.04
CA SER A 174 26.33 6.82 -0.80
C SER A 174 25.83 5.50 -0.20
N PHE A 175 24.66 5.03 -0.62
CA PHE A 175 24.06 3.76 -0.23
C PHE A 175 24.21 2.67 -1.29
N SER A 176 25.01 2.85 -2.34
CA SER A 176 25.16 1.88 -3.45
C SER A 176 25.72 0.49 -3.06
N THR A 177 26.22 0.34 -1.82
CA THR A 177 26.62 -0.96 -1.27
C THR A 177 25.54 -1.58 -0.39
N LYS A 178 24.41 -0.89 -0.20
CA LYS A 178 23.36 -1.27 0.73
C LYS A 178 22.16 -1.84 -0.02
N ALA A 179 21.59 -2.89 0.54
CA ALA A 179 20.25 -3.39 0.22
C ALA A 179 19.33 -3.11 1.39
N TYR A 180 18.11 -2.67 1.11
CA TYR A 180 17.05 -2.56 2.09
C TYR A 180 16.06 -3.69 1.84
N LEU A 181 16.13 -4.70 2.69
CA LEU A 181 15.39 -5.95 2.56
C LEU A 181 14.11 -5.86 3.37
N PHE A 182 12.98 -6.19 2.75
CA PHE A 182 11.66 -6.10 3.36
C PHE A 182 11.02 -7.47 3.50
N ARG A 183 10.23 -7.62 4.55
CA ARG A 183 9.30 -8.75 4.69
C ARG A 183 8.08 -8.34 5.49
N ILE A 184 7.01 -9.10 5.37
CA ILE A 184 5.85 -8.99 6.23
C ILE A 184 6.10 -9.80 7.52
N GLY A 185 6.08 -9.10 8.64
CA GLY A 185 6.18 -9.64 9.98
C GLY A 185 4.82 -9.68 10.67
N ARG A 186 4.58 -10.75 11.44
CA ARG A 186 3.44 -10.82 12.37
C ARG A 186 3.83 -10.17 13.69
N THR A 187 3.08 -9.18 14.15
CA THR A 187 3.29 -8.55 15.45
C THR A 187 1.96 -8.22 16.13
N VAL A 188 1.96 -8.05 17.45
CA VAL A 188 0.82 -7.59 18.22
C VAL A 188 1.05 -6.13 18.59
N VAL A 189 0.13 -5.25 18.23
CA VAL A 189 0.27 -3.80 18.40
C VAL A 189 -0.86 -3.18 19.21
N ASP A 190 -0.57 -2.05 19.84
CA ASP A 190 -1.60 -1.14 20.37
C ASP A 190 -2.34 -0.40 19.24
N ASP A 191 -3.27 0.49 19.62
CA ASP A 191 -4.06 1.24 18.65
C ASP A 191 -3.19 2.27 17.90
N GLU A 192 -2.08 2.72 18.48
CA GLU A 192 -1.06 3.59 17.87
C GLU A 192 -0.14 2.84 16.89
N GLY A 193 -0.07 1.51 16.95
CA GLY A 193 0.75 0.69 16.06
C GLY A 193 2.09 0.24 16.65
N HIS A 194 2.34 0.53 17.92
CA HIS A 194 3.54 0.09 18.61
C HIS A 194 3.41 -1.35 19.10
N PRO A 195 4.49 -2.16 19.02
CA PRO A 195 4.49 -3.52 19.52
C PRO A 195 4.19 -3.59 21.02
N ILE A 196 3.25 -4.46 21.40
CA ILE A 196 2.90 -4.77 22.78
C ILE A 196 2.81 -6.28 23.00
N ALA A 197 2.67 -6.70 24.26
CA ALA A 197 2.66 -8.13 24.60
C ALA A 197 1.46 -8.86 23.95
N PRO A 198 1.63 -10.13 23.53
CA PRO A 198 0.54 -10.93 22.98
C PRO A 198 -0.69 -10.97 23.91
N GLY A 199 -1.89 -10.85 23.32
CA GLY A 199 -3.15 -10.84 24.06
C GLY A 199 -3.57 -9.47 24.63
N LEU A 200 -2.71 -8.45 24.55
CA LEU A 200 -3.03 -7.08 24.97
C LEU A 200 -3.41 -6.15 23.80
N GLY A 201 -3.24 -6.62 22.57
CA GLY A 201 -3.39 -5.82 21.37
C GLY A 201 -3.95 -6.57 20.17
N ARG A 202 -3.85 -5.92 19.01
CA ARG A 202 -4.31 -6.47 17.72
C ARG A 202 -3.14 -7.15 17.03
N THR A 203 -3.36 -8.36 16.52
CA THR A 203 -2.38 -8.99 15.62
C THR A 203 -2.46 -8.31 14.26
N VAL A 204 -1.32 -7.84 13.75
CA VAL A 204 -1.19 -7.27 12.40
C VAL A 204 -0.09 -7.98 11.63
N PHE A 205 -0.21 -7.93 10.30
CA PHE A 205 0.83 -8.31 9.35
C PHE A 205 1.35 -7.04 8.69
N ALA A 206 2.59 -6.69 8.99
CA ALA A 206 3.13 -5.39 8.66
C ALA A 206 4.56 -5.48 8.11
N PRO A 207 4.99 -4.52 7.27
CA PRO A 207 6.35 -4.51 6.78
C PRO A 207 7.33 -4.31 7.94
N ILE A 208 8.38 -5.12 7.91
CA ILE A 208 9.61 -4.93 8.67
C ILE A 208 10.76 -4.86 7.68
N TYR A 209 11.85 -4.19 8.04
CA TYR A 209 12.99 -4.07 7.13
C TYR A 209 14.33 -4.23 7.83
N ALA A 210 15.32 -4.63 7.05
CA ALA A 210 16.71 -4.66 7.46
C ALA A 210 17.57 -3.97 6.41
N ARG A 211 18.68 -3.36 6.84
CA ARG A 211 19.71 -2.86 5.93
C ARG A 211 20.87 -3.83 5.90
N TYR A 212 21.19 -4.35 4.73
CA TYR A 212 22.31 -5.25 4.48
C TYR A 212 23.41 -4.51 3.71
N ASP A 213 24.67 -4.73 4.07
CA ASP A 213 25.81 -4.21 3.31
C ASP A 213 26.51 -5.33 2.52
N TYR A 214 26.51 -5.20 1.19
CA TYR A 214 27.15 -6.14 0.28
C TYR A 214 28.68 -6.23 0.44
N ASN A 215 29.32 -5.20 1.00
CA ASN A 215 30.77 -5.21 1.18
C ASN A 215 31.20 -5.96 2.44
N THR A 216 30.51 -5.75 3.56
CA THR A 216 30.79 -6.45 4.82
C THR A 216 30.05 -7.78 4.92
N GLU A 217 29.05 -8.00 4.07
CA GLU A 217 28.15 -9.15 4.07
C GLU A 217 27.39 -9.32 5.39
N THR A 218 26.90 -8.22 5.96
CA THR A 218 26.21 -8.21 7.25
C THR A 218 24.93 -7.41 7.24
N PHE A 219 23.95 -7.85 8.03
CA PHE A 219 22.83 -7.02 8.45
C PHE A 219 23.35 -5.95 9.43
N GLU A 220 23.25 -4.69 9.06
CA GLU A 220 23.67 -3.57 9.91
C GLU A 220 22.67 -3.31 11.03
N PHE A 221 21.38 -3.43 10.71
CA PHE A 221 20.29 -3.33 11.67
C PHE A 221 19.03 -4.00 11.13
N THR A 222 18.04 -4.19 12.00
CA THR A 222 16.70 -4.66 11.67
C THR A 222 15.68 -3.86 12.46
N VAL A 223 14.67 -3.33 11.78
CA VAL A 223 13.54 -2.60 12.36
C VAL A 223 12.31 -3.51 12.29
N THR A 224 11.76 -3.85 13.46
CA THR A 224 10.61 -4.75 13.58
C THR A 224 9.36 -4.08 14.16
N ASP A 225 9.50 -2.88 14.72
CA ASP A 225 8.37 -2.03 15.11
C ASP A 225 7.75 -1.45 13.82
N PRO A 226 6.50 -1.80 13.49
CA PRO A 226 5.90 -1.33 12.26
C PRO A 226 5.69 0.18 12.18
N PHE A 227 5.45 0.84 13.32
CA PHE A 227 5.38 2.28 13.38
C PHE A 227 6.74 2.87 12.99
N GLU A 228 7.82 2.34 13.57
CA GLU A 228 9.17 2.79 13.25
C GLU A 228 9.50 2.60 11.76
N VAL A 229 9.09 1.48 11.15
CA VAL A 229 9.30 1.23 9.71
C VAL A 229 8.70 2.35 8.84
N VAL A 230 7.46 2.78 9.13
CA VAL A 230 6.83 3.92 8.43
C VAL A 230 7.64 5.21 8.64
N THR A 231 8.13 5.45 9.86
CA THR A 231 8.91 6.67 10.16
C THR A 231 10.30 6.72 9.53
N GLN A 232 10.89 5.56 9.22
CA GLN A 232 12.18 5.44 8.51
C GLN A 232 11.98 5.63 6.99
N TRP A 233 10.84 5.20 6.46
CA TRP A 233 10.47 5.31 5.04
C TRP A 233 9.37 6.36 4.83
N ARG A 234 9.63 7.58 5.31
CA ARG A 234 8.62 8.64 5.37
C ARG A 234 7.99 8.90 4.01
N GLY A 235 6.66 8.89 4.00
CA GLY A 235 5.84 9.06 2.80
C GLY A 235 5.82 7.89 1.83
N LEU A 236 6.82 7.00 1.82
CA LEU A 236 6.84 5.86 0.91
C LEU A 236 5.71 4.89 1.23
N LEU A 237 5.65 4.38 2.47
CA LEU A 237 4.62 3.40 2.86
C LEU A 237 3.20 4.00 2.85
N PRO A 238 2.96 5.24 3.34
CA PRO A 238 1.67 5.91 3.17
C PRO A 238 1.19 6.01 1.73
N LEU A 239 2.06 6.37 0.80
CA LEU A 239 1.69 6.42 -0.62
C LEU A 239 1.43 5.02 -1.19
N LEU A 240 2.28 4.04 -0.88
CA LEU A 240 2.07 2.66 -1.34
C LEU A 240 0.82 2.01 -0.74
N ASP A 241 0.43 2.37 0.48
CA ASP A 241 -0.82 1.93 1.11
C ASP A 241 -2.05 2.65 0.52
N ALA A 242 -1.91 3.90 0.06
CA ALA A 242 -3.00 4.66 -0.55
C ALA A 242 -3.49 4.08 -1.87
N GLY A 243 -2.61 3.41 -2.62
CA GLY A 243 -2.97 2.73 -3.85
C GLY A 243 -4.02 1.64 -3.64
N PRO A 244 -3.70 0.55 -2.90
CA PRO A 244 -4.67 -0.51 -2.59
C PRO A 244 -5.89 0.00 -1.82
N ALA A 245 -5.73 1.03 -0.97
CA ALA A 245 -6.88 1.67 -0.32
C ALA A 245 -7.84 2.31 -1.34
N THR A 246 -7.31 2.89 -2.42
CA THR A 246 -8.11 3.44 -3.53
C THR A 246 -8.84 2.32 -4.25
N ASP A 247 -8.19 1.17 -4.45
CA ASP A 247 -8.82 -0.01 -5.07
C ASP A 247 -10.00 -0.54 -4.25
N VAL A 248 -9.83 -0.66 -2.94
CA VAL A 248 -10.89 -1.09 -2.02
C VAL A 248 -12.03 -0.07 -2.00
N ALA A 249 -11.72 1.23 -1.93
CA ALA A 249 -12.72 2.30 -1.97
C ALA A 249 -13.54 2.26 -3.27
N LEU A 250 -12.88 2.10 -4.42
CA LEU A 250 -13.52 1.99 -5.73
C LEU A 250 -14.41 0.73 -5.82
N ASP A 251 -13.96 -0.41 -5.31
CA ASP A 251 -14.77 -1.65 -5.24
C ASP A 251 -16.03 -1.45 -4.39
N TRP A 252 -15.90 -0.86 -3.20
CA TRP A 252 -17.04 -0.57 -2.33
C TRP A 252 -18.07 0.34 -3.01
N VAL A 253 -17.60 1.42 -3.62
CA VAL A 253 -18.47 2.36 -4.35
C VAL A 253 -19.12 1.66 -5.55
N ALA A 254 -18.38 0.86 -6.32
CA ALA A 254 -18.92 0.14 -7.48
C ALA A 254 -20.00 -0.89 -7.10
N ARG A 255 -19.78 -1.67 -6.04
CA ARG A 255 -20.78 -2.60 -5.50
C ARG A 255 -22.02 -1.86 -5.01
N THR A 256 -21.83 -0.72 -4.37
CA THR A 256 -22.93 0.12 -3.90
C THR A 256 -23.75 0.67 -5.07
N LEU A 257 -23.10 1.24 -6.09
CA LEU A 257 -23.77 1.71 -7.31
C LEU A 257 -24.55 0.59 -8.02
N THR A 258 -23.98 -0.62 -8.05
CA THR A 258 -24.65 -1.82 -8.58
C THR A 258 -25.90 -2.17 -7.77
N ALA A 259 -25.81 -2.15 -6.43
CA ALA A 259 -26.95 -2.40 -5.56
C ALA A 259 -28.06 -1.34 -5.72
N LEU A 260 -27.68 -0.06 -5.84
CA LEU A 260 -28.61 1.06 -6.05
C LEU A 260 -29.28 1.06 -7.43
N ALA A 261 -28.75 0.33 -8.41
CA ALA A 261 -29.40 0.12 -9.70
C ALA A 261 -30.52 -0.94 -9.66
N GLY A 262 -30.54 -1.77 -8.61
CA GLY A 262 -31.54 -2.80 -8.38
C GLY A 262 -32.72 -2.34 -7.52
N PRO A 263 -33.65 -3.25 -7.18
CA PRO A 263 -34.73 -2.96 -6.25
C PRO A 263 -34.20 -2.69 -4.83
N LEU A 264 -34.88 -1.81 -4.09
CA LEU A 264 -34.56 -1.52 -2.69
C LEU A 264 -34.79 -2.75 -1.81
N THR A 265 -33.71 -3.40 -1.39
CA THR A 265 -33.77 -4.56 -0.48
C THR A 265 -33.92 -4.11 0.98
N PRO A 266 -34.39 -4.99 1.89
CA PRO A 266 -34.44 -4.66 3.33
C PRO A 266 -33.07 -4.32 3.93
N ALA A 267 -32.00 -4.95 3.45
CA ALA A 267 -30.64 -4.65 3.86
C ALA A 267 -30.24 -3.23 3.40
N LEU A 268 -30.52 -2.88 2.15
CA LEU A 268 -30.22 -1.56 1.62
C LEU A 268 -31.03 -0.46 2.31
N ALA A 269 -32.33 -0.70 2.58
CA ALA A 269 -33.16 0.21 3.37
C ALA A 269 -32.62 0.41 4.80
N THR A 270 -32.02 -0.63 5.39
CA THR A 270 -31.37 -0.53 6.70
C THR A 270 -30.10 0.31 6.63
N ALA A 271 -29.26 0.12 5.61
CA ALA A 271 -28.07 0.96 5.39
C ALA A 271 -28.45 2.45 5.19
N PHE A 272 -29.53 2.75 4.47
CA PHE A 272 -30.04 4.12 4.33
C PHE A 272 -30.48 4.74 5.67
N ARG A 273 -31.17 3.95 6.52
CA ARG A 273 -31.51 4.40 7.89
C ARG A 273 -30.26 4.68 8.71
N ASN A 274 -29.28 3.79 8.63
CA ASN A 274 -28.06 3.84 9.44
C ASN A 274 -27.19 5.07 9.14
N HIS A 275 -27.14 5.51 7.89
CA HIS A 275 -26.12 6.49 7.44
C HIS A 275 -26.68 7.79 6.87
N PHE A 276 -27.95 7.81 6.45
CA PHE A 276 -28.59 9.01 5.89
C PHE A 276 -29.81 9.49 6.68
N ALA A 277 -30.10 8.86 7.83
CA ALA A 277 -31.29 9.12 8.62
C ALA A 277 -32.60 9.07 7.78
N MET A 278 -32.61 8.25 6.72
CA MET A 278 -33.74 8.11 5.81
C MET A 278 -34.63 6.95 6.25
N THR A 279 -35.95 7.15 6.21
CA THR A 279 -36.97 6.12 6.47
C THR A 279 -37.49 5.54 5.16
N GLU A 280 -38.27 4.45 5.21
CA GLU A 280 -38.83 3.81 4.00
C GLU A 280 -39.58 4.79 3.08
N THR A 281 -40.15 5.86 3.63
CA THR A 281 -40.87 6.89 2.86
C THR A 281 -40.01 8.09 2.43
N THR A 282 -38.77 8.20 2.93
CA THR A 282 -37.88 9.34 2.66
C THR A 282 -36.56 8.94 1.99
N ILE A 283 -36.39 7.67 1.64
CA ILE A 283 -35.21 7.19 0.91
C ILE A 283 -35.13 7.88 -0.46
N ASP A 284 -34.00 8.56 -0.68
CA ASP A 284 -33.66 9.19 -1.96
C ASP A 284 -32.46 8.47 -2.59
N VAL A 285 -32.76 7.38 -3.30
CA VAL A 285 -31.76 6.58 -4.03
C VAL A 285 -31.08 7.42 -5.11
N ALA A 286 -31.82 8.29 -5.78
CA ALA A 286 -31.32 9.05 -6.93
C ALA A 286 -30.20 10.00 -6.50
N THR A 287 -30.42 10.74 -5.41
CA THR A 287 -29.41 11.66 -4.88
C THR A 287 -28.16 10.90 -4.39
N VAL A 288 -28.32 9.87 -3.56
CA VAL A 288 -27.16 9.12 -3.04
C VAL A 288 -26.38 8.43 -4.15
N LYS A 289 -27.07 7.90 -5.18
CA LYS A 289 -26.42 7.31 -6.35
C LYS A 289 -25.59 8.34 -7.12
N ALA A 290 -26.16 9.49 -7.46
CA ALA A 290 -25.44 10.55 -8.19
C ALA A 290 -24.18 11.00 -7.42
N ARG A 291 -24.29 11.14 -6.10
CA ARG A 291 -23.17 11.49 -5.22
C ARG A 291 -22.07 10.44 -5.20
N LEU A 292 -22.44 9.15 -5.18
CA LEU A 292 -21.46 8.05 -5.29
C LEU A 292 -20.77 8.00 -6.66
N GLU A 293 -21.45 8.37 -7.75
CA GLU A 293 -20.83 8.49 -9.09
C GLU A 293 -19.79 9.63 -9.12
N GLU A 294 -20.06 10.75 -8.46
CA GLU A 294 -19.11 11.85 -8.32
C GLU A 294 -17.90 11.44 -7.45
N ILE A 295 -18.13 10.74 -6.33
CA ILE A 295 -17.07 10.16 -5.48
C ILE A 295 -16.21 9.18 -6.29
N GLN A 296 -16.82 8.28 -7.06
CA GLN A 296 -16.10 7.33 -7.90
C GLN A 296 -15.19 8.06 -8.91
N THR A 297 -15.71 9.12 -9.53
CA THR A 297 -14.93 9.96 -10.46
C THR A 297 -13.73 10.58 -9.75
N ARG A 298 -13.91 11.08 -8.54
CA ARG A 298 -12.81 11.65 -7.74
C ARG A 298 -11.77 10.62 -7.34
N LEU A 299 -12.18 9.44 -6.87
CA LEU A 299 -11.27 8.35 -6.51
C LEU A 299 -10.43 7.90 -7.71
N ASN A 300 -11.01 7.82 -8.91
CA ASN A 300 -10.26 7.51 -10.13
C ASN A 300 -9.22 8.58 -10.49
N ALA A 301 -9.43 9.84 -10.07
CA ALA A 301 -8.51 10.95 -10.31
C ALA A 301 -7.44 11.10 -9.22
N ILE A 302 -7.43 10.25 -8.18
CA ILE A 302 -6.44 10.29 -7.09
C ILE A 302 -5.01 10.30 -7.64
N PRO A 303 -4.57 9.40 -8.54
CA PRO A 303 -3.17 9.36 -8.96
C PRO A 303 -2.63 10.72 -9.43
N ASP A 304 -3.45 11.53 -10.12
CA ASP A 304 -3.03 12.84 -10.66
C ASP A 304 -3.17 14.00 -9.65
N ARG A 305 -3.86 13.77 -8.53
CA ARG A 305 -4.27 14.80 -7.57
C ARG A 305 -4.03 14.37 -6.13
N PHE A 306 -2.99 13.56 -5.92
CA PHE A 306 -2.61 13.00 -4.63
C PHE A 306 -1.14 13.27 -4.34
N GLN A 307 -0.83 13.48 -3.07
CA GLN A 307 0.55 13.65 -2.61
C GLN A 307 0.73 13.28 -1.15
N TRP A 308 1.97 12.99 -0.76
CA TRP A 308 2.34 12.92 0.65
C TRP A 308 2.75 14.30 1.17
N THR A 309 2.30 14.64 2.39
CA THR A 309 2.63 15.89 3.07
C THR A 309 3.41 15.61 4.35
N PRO A 310 4.71 15.99 4.42
CA PRO A 310 5.53 15.77 5.60
C PRO A 310 4.97 16.44 6.85
N GLY A 311 4.97 15.72 7.97
CA GLY A 311 4.58 16.26 9.28
C GLY A 311 3.07 16.52 9.45
N MET A 312 2.26 16.11 8.48
CA MET A 312 0.81 16.19 8.56
C MET A 312 0.28 15.29 9.68
N ARG A 313 -0.49 15.89 10.60
CA ARG A 313 -1.09 15.24 11.78
C ARG A 313 -2.51 14.70 11.53
N LYS A 314 -2.82 14.38 10.27
CA LYS A 314 -4.07 13.75 9.85
C LYS A 314 -3.70 12.62 8.89
N ALA A 315 -4.55 11.59 8.80
CA ALA A 315 -4.33 10.50 7.86
C ALA A 315 -4.39 11.00 6.42
N ALA A 316 -5.44 11.76 6.10
CA ALA A 316 -5.55 12.49 4.86
C ALA A 316 -6.24 13.85 5.07
N ARG A 317 -6.22 14.66 4.01
CA ARG A 317 -6.91 15.95 3.93
C ARG A 317 -7.04 16.34 2.47
N THR A 318 -8.20 16.82 2.10
CA THR A 318 -8.46 17.34 0.77
C THR A 318 -8.76 18.83 0.85
N ARG A 319 -8.16 19.57 -0.07
CA ARG A 319 -8.56 20.95 -0.35
C ARG A 319 -9.50 20.93 -1.53
N GLN A 320 -10.58 21.70 -1.44
CA GLN A 320 -11.52 21.87 -2.54
C GLN A 320 -10.74 22.29 -3.81
N ASP A 321 -11.07 21.64 -4.93
CA ASP A 321 -10.54 21.90 -6.28
C ASP A 321 -9.03 21.65 -6.53
N THR A 322 -8.26 21.17 -5.55
CA THR A 322 -6.79 21.07 -5.72
C THR A 322 -6.25 19.66 -5.57
N LEU A 323 -6.14 19.13 -4.37
CA LEU A 323 -5.37 17.90 -4.12
C LEU A 323 -5.79 17.20 -2.82
N THR A 324 -5.63 15.89 -2.79
CA THR A 324 -5.74 15.05 -1.58
C THR A 324 -4.33 14.77 -1.06
N GLU A 325 -4.09 15.13 0.19
CA GLU A 325 -2.82 14.95 0.89
C GLU A 325 -2.94 13.74 1.82
N VAL A 326 -1.89 12.93 1.95
CA VAL A 326 -1.75 11.94 3.03
C VAL A 326 -0.57 12.24 3.94
N GLY A 327 -0.76 11.96 5.23
CA GLY A 327 0.30 11.97 6.23
C GLY A 327 0.72 10.55 6.63
N ASP A 328 1.73 10.43 7.48
CA ASP A 328 2.22 9.13 7.95
C ASP A 328 1.16 8.38 8.79
N MET A 329 0.22 9.11 9.40
CA MET A 329 -0.94 8.57 10.11
C MET A 329 -1.83 7.69 9.23
N PHE A 330 -1.78 7.87 7.91
CA PHE A 330 -2.48 7.01 6.97
C PHE A 330 -2.07 5.55 7.15
N SER A 331 -0.80 5.27 7.42
CA SER A 331 -0.28 3.91 7.64
C SER A 331 -0.14 3.55 9.12
N THR A 332 0.12 4.50 10.02
CA THR A 332 0.33 4.16 11.44
C THR A 332 -0.98 4.03 12.23
N LEU A 333 -2.04 4.72 11.81
CA LEU A 333 -3.32 4.76 12.54
C LEU A 333 -4.52 4.28 11.73
N HIS A 334 -4.32 3.62 10.58
CA HIS A 334 -5.43 3.03 9.84
C HIS A 334 -5.06 1.67 9.24
N GLY A 335 -5.95 0.69 9.38
CA GLY A 335 -5.89 -0.57 8.61
C GLY A 335 -6.37 -0.38 7.16
N PRO A 336 -6.35 -1.42 6.31
CA PRO A 336 -6.78 -1.34 4.91
C PRO A 336 -8.18 -0.75 4.75
N ASN A 337 -9.15 -1.25 5.52
CA ASN A 337 -10.54 -0.76 5.48
C ASN A 337 -10.65 0.69 5.98
N GLY A 338 -9.91 1.06 7.03
CA GLY A 338 -9.85 2.43 7.54
C GLY A 338 -9.27 3.40 6.50
N ARG A 339 -8.22 2.98 5.78
CA ARG A 339 -7.61 3.78 4.71
C ARG A 339 -8.56 3.96 3.52
N ALA A 340 -9.26 2.92 3.10
CA ALA A 340 -10.29 3.02 2.06
C ALA A 340 -11.42 3.98 2.46
N ALA A 341 -11.85 3.91 3.72
CA ALA A 341 -12.81 4.85 4.30
C ALA A 341 -12.36 6.30 4.22
N VAL A 342 -11.11 6.55 4.64
CA VAL A 342 -10.48 7.86 4.60
C VAL A 342 -10.49 8.39 3.17
N LEU A 343 -10.18 7.57 2.16
CA LEU A 343 -10.22 8.03 0.77
C LEU A 343 -11.63 8.37 0.26
N ILE A 344 -12.67 7.61 0.65
CA ILE A 344 -14.06 7.97 0.34
C ILE A 344 -14.44 9.27 1.05
N HIS A 345 -14.09 9.40 2.33
CA HIS A 345 -14.33 10.59 3.14
C HIS A 345 -13.70 11.83 2.48
N GLU A 346 -12.44 11.73 2.09
CA GLU A 346 -11.72 12.80 1.41
C GLU A 346 -12.31 13.16 0.03
N ALA A 347 -12.80 12.15 -0.70
CA ALA A 347 -13.48 12.38 -1.97
C ALA A 347 -14.81 13.15 -1.78
N VAL A 348 -15.50 12.94 -0.66
CA VAL A 348 -16.70 13.72 -0.30
C VAL A 348 -16.34 15.17 -0.03
N HIS A 349 -15.31 15.45 0.79
CA HIS A 349 -14.87 16.83 1.03
C HIS A 349 -14.56 17.60 -0.24
N PHE A 350 -13.92 16.93 -1.20
CA PHE A 350 -13.66 17.51 -2.51
C PHE A 350 -14.95 17.95 -3.23
N THR A 351 -15.98 17.11 -3.15
CA THR A 351 -17.13 17.19 -4.05
C THR A 351 -18.29 17.99 -3.45
N PHE A 352 -18.52 17.87 -2.15
CA PHE A 352 -19.70 18.43 -1.47
C PHE A 352 -19.35 19.52 -0.45
N GLY A 353 -18.06 19.82 -0.24
CA GLY A 353 -17.59 20.78 0.76
C GLY A 353 -17.36 20.17 2.14
N ALA A 354 -17.16 21.00 3.15
CA ALA A 354 -16.75 20.60 4.51
C ALA A 354 -17.72 21.09 5.61
N ASP A 355 -18.97 21.39 5.25
CA ASP A 355 -19.93 22.00 6.19
C ASP A 355 -20.42 21.02 7.27
N THR A 356 -20.44 19.73 6.99
CA THR A 356 -20.76 18.67 7.96
C THR A 356 -19.66 17.62 7.90
N ASP A 357 -19.02 17.37 9.04
CA ASP A 357 -17.93 16.39 9.17
C ASP A 357 -18.03 15.67 10.53
N VAL A 358 -19.11 14.91 10.71
CA VAL A 358 -19.36 14.15 11.93
C VAL A 358 -18.87 12.72 11.70
N PRO A 359 -17.86 12.24 12.44
CA PRO A 359 -17.36 10.89 12.28
C PRO A 359 -18.39 9.85 12.74
N GLU A 360 -18.37 8.67 12.11
CA GLU A 360 -19.36 7.62 12.32
C GLU A 360 -19.42 7.07 13.75
N TRP A 361 -18.36 7.29 14.54
CA TRP A 361 -18.26 6.89 15.94
C TRP A 361 -18.76 7.94 16.93
N SER A 362 -19.02 9.19 16.50
CA SER A 362 -19.32 10.30 17.41
C SER A 362 -20.59 10.04 18.24
N GLY A 363 -20.44 9.95 19.56
CA GLY A 363 -21.53 9.69 20.50
C GLY A 363 -22.12 8.27 20.45
N ALA A 364 -21.46 7.33 19.78
CA ALA A 364 -21.95 5.95 19.65
C ALA A 364 -21.50 5.05 20.82
N THR A 365 -22.34 4.09 21.20
CA THR A 365 -21.93 2.92 22.01
C THR A 365 -21.85 1.70 21.10
N ILE A 366 -20.69 1.04 21.09
CA ILE A 366 -20.36 -0.08 20.19
C ILE A 366 -19.79 -1.23 21.01
N GLY A 367 -20.53 -2.34 21.08
CA GLY A 367 -20.18 -3.44 21.98
C GLY A 367 -20.06 -2.89 23.40
N ASP A 368 -18.90 -3.11 24.03
CA ASP A 368 -18.60 -2.59 25.37
C ASP A 368 -17.91 -1.20 25.38
N ASN A 369 -17.68 -0.61 24.20
CA ASN A 369 -16.98 0.67 24.06
C ASN A 369 -17.96 1.82 23.80
N THR A 370 -17.98 2.80 24.71
CA THR A 370 -18.74 4.05 24.53
C THR A 370 -17.80 5.16 24.06
N PHE A 371 -18.10 5.76 22.91
CA PHE A 371 -17.35 6.86 22.35
C PHE A 371 -17.98 8.19 22.73
N GLY A 372 -17.14 9.16 23.08
CA GLY A 372 -17.57 10.53 23.33
C GLY A 372 -18.05 11.23 22.06
N ILE A 373 -18.58 12.44 22.23
CA ILE A 373 -18.86 13.33 21.11
C ILE A 373 -17.53 13.80 20.52
N ALA A 374 -17.39 13.66 19.20
CA ALA A 374 -16.24 14.12 18.48
C ALA A 374 -16.11 15.65 18.56
N THR A 375 -14.87 16.11 18.59
CA THR A 375 -14.54 17.53 18.56
C THR A 375 -13.68 17.83 17.36
N ASP A 376 -13.92 18.97 16.72
CA ASP A 376 -13.06 19.51 15.67
C ASP A 376 -11.63 19.68 16.23
N PRO A 377 -10.60 19.10 15.57
CA PRO A 377 -9.24 19.12 16.09
C PRO A 377 -8.58 20.50 16.01
N ASP A 378 -9.07 21.38 15.15
CA ASP A 378 -8.52 22.71 14.89
C ASP A 378 -9.21 23.79 15.77
N THR A 379 -10.51 23.63 16.05
CA THR A 379 -11.30 24.61 16.83
C THR A 379 -11.72 24.14 18.23
N GLY A 380 -11.70 22.83 18.47
CA GLY A 380 -12.22 22.20 19.69
C GLY A 380 -13.76 22.21 19.80
N ALA A 381 -14.46 22.66 18.74
CA ALA A 381 -15.92 22.69 18.74
C ALA A 381 -16.51 21.28 18.71
N SER A 382 -17.65 21.10 19.39
CA SER A 382 -18.42 19.84 19.31
C SER A 382 -18.95 19.65 17.89
N LEU A 383 -18.78 18.44 17.35
CA LEU A 383 -19.33 18.04 16.05
C LEU A 383 -20.72 17.41 16.19
N GLY A 384 -21.20 17.16 17.41
CA GLY A 384 -22.49 16.50 17.66
C GLY A 384 -22.42 14.98 17.48
N ALA A 385 -23.51 14.28 17.83
CA ALA A 385 -23.57 12.82 17.67
C ALA A 385 -23.93 12.45 16.24
N TYR A 386 -23.35 11.36 15.74
CA TYR A 386 -23.62 10.89 14.37
C TYR A 386 -25.09 10.47 14.19
N ALA A 387 -25.68 9.85 15.22
CA ALA A 387 -27.08 9.45 15.22
C ALA A 387 -28.06 10.63 15.18
N ASP A 388 -27.61 11.84 15.49
CA ASP A 388 -28.43 13.06 15.50
C ASP A 388 -28.39 13.82 14.17
N LEU A 389 -27.64 13.33 13.17
CA LEU A 389 -27.58 13.94 11.85
C LEU A 389 -28.97 13.97 11.20
N SER A 390 -29.39 15.16 10.76
CA SER A 390 -30.54 15.26 9.85
C SER A 390 -30.20 14.65 8.48
N THR A 391 -31.22 14.24 7.71
CA THR A 391 -31.01 13.74 6.35
C THR A 391 -30.23 14.73 5.47
N ALA A 392 -30.51 16.03 5.59
CA ALA A 392 -29.80 17.06 4.83
C ALA A 392 -28.31 17.11 5.20
N ALA A 393 -27.98 17.03 6.49
CA ALA A 393 -26.60 17.01 6.96
C ALA A 393 -25.88 15.72 6.56
N ALA A 394 -26.55 14.57 6.66
CA ALA A 394 -26.00 13.28 6.28
C ALA A 394 -25.71 13.18 4.77
N LEU A 395 -26.49 13.85 3.92
CA LEU A 395 -26.26 13.91 2.48
C LEU A 395 -24.99 14.68 2.08
N THR A 396 -24.44 15.50 2.98
CA THR A 396 -23.16 16.21 2.79
C THR A 396 -22.04 15.68 3.70
N ASN A 397 -22.34 14.74 4.59
CA ASN A 397 -21.39 14.22 5.57
C ASN A 397 -20.46 13.16 4.95
N PRO A 398 -19.13 13.35 4.95
CA PRO A 398 -18.17 12.38 4.44
C PRO A 398 -18.32 10.97 5.03
N SER A 399 -18.48 10.89 6.35
CA SER A 399 -18.56 9.62 7.08
C SER A 399 -19.81 8.82 6.71
N SER A 400 -20.90 9.50 6.30
CA SER A 400 -22.11 8.85 5.82
C SER A 400 -21.88 8.04 4.56
N TYR A 401 -21.16 8.58 3.57
CA TYR A 401 -20.83 7.83 2.35
C TYR A 401 -19.79 6.74 2.61
N ALA A 402 -18.76 7.02 3.41
CA ALA A 402 -17.72 6.04 3.71
C ALA A 402 -18.26 4.82 4.49
N ALA A 403 -19.19 5.03 5.42
CA ALA A 403 -19.83 3.96 6.17
C ALA A 403 -20.91 3.24 5.36
N PHE A 404 -21.72 3.98 4.57
CA PHE A 404 -22.72 3.38 3.69
C PHE A 404 -22.10 2.48 2.61
N ALA A 405 -21.07 2.95 1.92
CA ALA A 405 -20.41 2.17 0.87
C ALA A 405 -19.77 0.89 1.45
N GLN A 406 -19.19 0.98 2.65
CA GLN A 406 -18.66 -0.19 3.36
C GLN A 406 -19.77 -1.17 3.75
N GLU A 407 -20.85 -0.70 4.39
CA GLU A 407 -21.95 -1.57 4.85
C GLU A 407 -22.55 -2.35 3.67
N VAL A 408 -22.77 -1.68 2.54
CA VAL A 408 -23.31 -2.32 1.33
C VAL A 408 -22.31 -3.32 0.75
N ALA A 409 -21.02 -2.98 0.70
CA ALA A 409 -19.99 -3.84 0.11
C ALA A 409 -19.68 -5.09 0.94
N LEU A 410 -19.68 -4.96 2.28
CA LEU A 410 -19.39 -6.04 3.22
C LEU A 410 -20.65 -6.77 3.71
N GLY A 411 -21.84 -6.25 3.39
CA GLY A 411 -23.13 -6.82 3.79
C GLY A 411 -23.43 -6.71 5.29
N SER A 412 -22.66 -5.92 6.03
CA SER A 412 -22.85 -5.69 7.46
C SER A 412 -22.30 -4.33 7.87
N ASP A 413 -22.93 -3.72 8.86
CA ASP A 413 -22.50 -2.44 9.43
C ASP A 413 -21.25 -2.65 10.30
N THR A 414 -20.08 -2.63 9.66
CA THR A 414 -18.78 -2.74 10.30
C THR A 414 -18.11 -1.39 10.48
N ARG A 415 -18.90 -0.31 10.61
CA ARG A 415 -18.38 1.06 10.76
C ARG A 415 -17.61 1.28 12.07
N PHE A 416 -17.45 0.23 12.89
CA PHE A 416 -17.05 0.33 14.29
C PHE A 416 -15.81 -0.50 14.66
N GLY A 417 -14.97 0.08 15.54
CA GLY A 417 -13.71 -0.46 16.05
C GLY A 417 -12.52 0.41 15.63
N ALA A 418 -11.52 0.59 16.52
CA ALA A 418 -10.39 1.52 16.36
C ALA A 418 -9.50 1.20 15.14
N GLY A 419 -10.02 1.40 13.93
CA GLY A 419 -9.34 1.17 12.67
C GLY A 419 -10.15 0.67 11.48
N ARG A 420 -11.43 0.28 11.65
CA ARG A 420 -12.11 -0.74 10.82
C ARG A 420 -11.25 -2.02 10.81
N PRO A 421 -11.70 -3.15 11.38
CA PRO A 421 -10.84 -4.33 11.52
C PRO A 421 -10.17 -4.73 10.19
N GLN A 422 -8.88 -5.07 10.28
CA GLN A 422 -8.22 -5.85 9.23
C GLN A 422 -8.90 -7.22 9.26
N GLU A 423 -9.77 -7.50 8.30
CA GLU A 423 -10.07 -8.89 7.96
C GLU A 423 -9.30 -9.25 6.70
#